data_AF-A0A1K2CP46-F1
#
_entry.id   AF-A0A1K2CP46-F1
#
_cell.length_a   1.000
_cell.length_b   1.000
_cell.length_c   1.000
_cell.angle_alpha   90.00
_cell.angle_beta   90.00
_cell.angle_gamma   90.00
#
_symmetry.space_group_name_H-M   'P 1'
#
loop_
_entity.id
_entity.type
_entity.pdbx_description
1 polymer ?
#
loop_
_entity_poly.entity_id
_entity_poly.type
_entity_poly.pdbx_seq_one_letter_code
_entity_poly.pdbx_strand_id
1 'polypeptide(L)'
;MRPDLTQLRDLVEDSPGFGRRRAAAVPEALIREAESRVGPLPPSYRWWLAEYGHGRAGNADIATVAPGGSDDGTAGSEDDMYEAVTAGWRLSGDRLCFAVEPDCGDDYHFALDRAGEAGDGEYPVVHRDGTDGCEYPMAESFAGFLAVRASELRGLRDGPNPAVARLWRSTPGVLLDNGVHVYGPHLIQERNETFEVSRYAPGWVLVGDDSGGDGFFMRHHGRDRVSVHRLGLGAIGGDVAAAGERVTDDLLGWLRAGGTS
;
A
#
# COMPACT_ATOMS: atom_id res chain seq x y z
N MET A 1 9.55 2.18 5.73
CA MET A 1 9.53 3.61 5.35
C MET A 1 8.19 4.13 5.79
N ARG A 2 8.14 5.33 6.39
CA ARG A 2 6.88 5.91 6.85
C ARG A 2 5.94 6.15 5.65
N PRO A 3 4.70 5.63 5.68
CA PRO A 3 3.73 5.91 4.63
C PRO A 3 3.39 7.41 4.55
N ASP A 4 3.32 7.93 3.33
CA ASP A 4 2.78 9.26 3.04
C ASP A 4 1.25 9.17 3.01
N LEU A 5 0.58 9.91 3.90
CA LEU A 5 -0.88 9.86 4.03
C LEU A 5 -1.62 10.54 2.87
N THR A 6 -0.97 11.46 2.15
CA THR A 6 -1.54 12.06 0.94
C THR A 6 -1.57 11.02 -0.17
N GLN A 7 -0.43 10.36 -0.43
CA GLN A 7 -0.40 9.28 -1.42
C GLN A 7 -1.29 8.09 -1.05
N LEU A 8 -1.43 7.80 0.24
CA LEU A 8 -2.35 6.77 0.70
C LEU A 8 -3.81 7.16 0.45
N ARG A 9 -4.17 8.43 0.66
CA ARG A 9 -5.48 8.97 0.32
C ARG A 9 -5.74 8.85 -1.18
N ASP A 10 -4.82 9.33 -2.00
CA ASP A 10 -4.94 9.29 -3.46
C ASP A 10 -5.07 7.85 -3.96
N LEU A 11 -4.27 6.92 -3.42
CA LEU A 11 -4.40 5.49 -3.69
C LEU A 11 -5.83 4.99 -3.41
N VAL A 12 -6.37 5.27 -2.24
CA VAL A 12 -7.70 4.78 -1.83
C VAL A 12 -8.80 5.42 -2.69
N GLU A 13 -8.71 6.70 -2.98
CA GLU A 13 -9.72 7.44 -3.76
C GLU A 13 -9.74 7.02 -5.23
N ASP A 14 -8.58 6.72 -5.81
CA ASP A 14 -8.43 6.33 -7.21
C ASP A 14 -8.55 4.82 -7.46
N SER A 15 -8.47 3.98 -6.44
CA SER A 15 -8.49 2.53 -6.62
C SER A 15 -9.92 1.99 -6.82
N PRO A 16 -10.22 1.36 -7.97
CA PRO A 16 -11.51 0.70 -8.17
C PRO A 16 -11.64 -0.49 -7.21
N GLY A 17 -12.85 -0.75 -6.70
CA GLY A 17 -13.09 -1.85 -5.75
C GLY A 17 -12.65 -1.54 -4.31
N PHE A 18 -12.10 -0.35 -4.04
CA PHE A 18 -12.03 0.16 -2.68
C PHE A 18 -13.40 0.78 -2.38
N GLY A 19 -14.12 0.17 -1.44
CA GLY A 19 -15.54 0.47 -1.18
C GLY A 19 -15.77 1.88 -0.65
N ARG A 20 -16.73 2.61 -1.26
CA ARG A 20 -16.98 4.05 -1.08
C ARG A 20 -18.28 4.35 -0.32
N ARG A 21 -18.12 4.88 0.89
CA ARG A 21 -18.64 6.16 1.40
C ARG A 21 -17.61 6.57 2.45
N ARG A 22 -17.33 7.87 2.66
CA ARG A 22 -16.79 8.25 3.97
C ARG A 22 -17.85 7.79 4.95
N ALA A 23 -17.65 6.65 5.60
CA ALA A 23 -18.40 6.35 6.79
C ALA A 23 -18.18 7.49 7.77
N ALA A 24 -19.02 7.59 8.78
CA ALA A 24 -18.67 8.47 9.89
C ALA A 24 -17.29 8.07 10.41
N ALA A 25 -16.31 8.96 10.22
CA ALA A 25 -14.97 8.85 10.78
C ALA A 25 -15.05 8.29 12.19
N VAL A 26 -14.29 7.23 12.47
CA VAL A 26 -14.30 6.64 13.80
C VAL A 26 -13.74 7.66 14.79
N PRO A 27 -14.47 7.96 15.88
CA PRO A 27 -13.95 8.81 16.95
C PRO A 27 -12.68 8.22 17.57
N GLU A 28 -11.69 9.08 17.80
CA GLU A 28 -10.41 8.77 18.47
C GLU A 28 -10.59 7.96 19.78
N ALA A 29 -11.66 8.23 20.54
CA ALA A 29 -11.97 7.51 21.76
C ALA A 29 -12.26 6.02 21.53
N LEU A 30 -12.96 5.67 20.45
CA LEU A 30 -13.25 4.27 20.09
C LEU A 30 -11.99 3.55 19.60
N ILE A 31 -11.11 4.24 18.87
CA ILE A 31 -9.82 3.67 18.46
C ILE A 31 -8.98 3.34 19.70
N ARG A 32 -8.89 4.25 20.67
CA ARG A 32 -8.17 4.00 21.93
C ARG A 32 -8.79 2.88 22.76
N GLU A 33 -10.13 2.79 22.76
CA GLU A 33 -10.82 1.68 23.43
C GLU A 33 -10.46 0.35 22.77
N ALA A 34 -10.46 0.28 21.44
CA ALA A 34 -10.03 -0.91 20.72
C ALA A 34 -8.58 -1.28 21.06
N GLU A 35 -7.66 -0.32 21.06
CA GLU A 35 -6.26 -0.54 21.42
C GLU A 35 -6.06 -1.07 22.84
N SER A 36 -6.92 -0.66 23.79
CA SER A 36 -6.87 -1.20 25.16
C SER A 36 -7.19 -2.70 25.22
N ARG A 37 -7.85 -3.24 24.18
CA ARG A 37 -8.26 -4.65 24.08
C ARG A 37 -7.30 -5.49 23.23
N VAL A 38 -6.81 -4.93 22.12
CA VAL A 38 -5.99 -5.69 21.14
C VAL A 38 -4.52 -5.25 21.06
N GLY A 39 -4.12 -4.26 21.85
CA GLY A 39 -2.80 -3.63 21.76
C GLY A 39 -2.78 -2.46 20.75
N PRO A 40 -1.65 -1.75 20.64
CA PRO A 40 -1.54 -0.56 19.80
C PRO A 40 -1.76 -0.92 18.32
N LEU A 41 -2.59 -0.14 17.64
CA LEU A 41 -2.91 -0.35 16.23
C LEU A 41 -1.88 0.35 15.33
N PRO A 42 -1.53 -0.23 14.16
CA PRO A 42 -0.57 0.38 13.25
C PRO A 42 -1.03 1.78 12.78
N PRO A 43 -0.13 2.77 12.64
CA PRO A 43 -0.49 4.15 12.31
C PRO A 43 -1.32 4.32 11.03
N SER A 44 -0.98 3.63 9.94
CA SER A 44 -1.75 3.70 8.69
C SER A 44 -3.13 3.06 8.80
N TYR A 45 -3.30 2.06 9.68
CA TYR A 45 -4.62 1.50 9.99
C TYR A 45 -5.44 2.43 10.89
N ARG A 46 -4.83 3.08 11.90
CA ARG A 46 -5.50 4.14 12.66
C ARG A 46 -5.98 5.27 11.77
N TRP A 47 -5.15 5.70 10.83
CA TRP A 47 -5.52 6.71 9.84
C TRP A 47 -6.73 6.25 9.00
N TRP A 48 -6.72 4.99 8.54
CA TRP A 48 -7.86 4.43 7.81
C TRP A 48 -9.16 4.46 8.63
N LEU A 49 -9.11 4.02 9.89
CA LEU A 49 -10.27 4.08 10.79
C LEU A 49 -10.74 5.53 11.01
N ALA A 50 -9.82 6.47 11.20
CA ALA A 50 -10.16 7.87 11.42
C ALA A 50 -10.72 8.57 10.17
N GLU A 51 -10.30 8.18 8.96
CA GLU A 51 -10.70 8.85 7.71
C GLU A 51 -11.89 8.20 7.02
N TYR A 52 -11.91 6.86 7.01
CA TYR A 52 -12.91 6.06 6.29
C TYR A 52 -13.81 5.26 7.21
N GLY A 53 -13.35 4.94 8.43
CA GLY A 53 -14.10 4.18 9.43
C GLY A 53 -14.20 2.69 9.13
N HIS A 54 -14.70 2.34 7.95
CA HIS A 54 -14.83 0.98 7.44
C HIS A 54 -14.69 0.97 5.92
N GLY A 55 -14.57 -0.21 5.32
CA GLY A 55 -14.55 -0.35 3.87
C GLY A 55 -13.85 -1.62 3.41
N ARG A 56 -13.50 -1.65 2.13
CA ARG A 56 -12.88 -2.81 1.48
C ARG A 56 -11.60 -2.43 0.75
N ALA A 57 -10.69 -3.39 0.61
CA ALA A 57 -9.57 -3.35 -0.33
C ALA A 57 -9.72 -4.47 -1.37
N GLY A 58 -10.46 -4.19 -2.45
CA GLY A 58 -10.91 -5.22 -3.38
C GLY A 58 -11.98 -6.09 -2.72
N ASN A 59 -11.74 -7.39 -2.65
CA ASN A 59 -12.68 -8.34 -2.02
C ASN A 59 -12.47 -8.50 -0.51
N ALA A 60 -11.44 -7.85 0.06
CA ALA A 60 -11.13 -7.94 1.48
C ALA A 60 -11.93 -6.90 2.28
N ASP A 61 -12.85 -7.37 3.12
CA ASP A 61 -13.57 -6.58 4.12
C ASP A 61 -12.63 -6.18 5.25
N ILE A 62 -12.37 -4.88 5.39
CA ILE A 62 -11.50 -4.34 6.44
C ILE A 62 -12.36 -4.09 7.67
N ALA A 63 -11.94 -4.69 8.79
CA ALA A 63 -12.58 -4.52 10.08
C ALA A 63 -12.63 -3.04 10.48
N THR A 64 -13.69 -2.69 11.22
CA THR A 64 -13.85 -1.36 11.79
C THR A 64 -13.60 -1.40 13.31
N VAL A 65 -13.84 -0.30 13.99
CA VAL A 65 -14.11 -0.33 15.43
C VAL A 65 -15.57 0.08 15.60
N ALA A 66 -16.44 -0.89 15.85
CA ALA A 66 -17.83 -0.59 16.11
C ALA A 66 -17.93 0.24 17.40
N PRO A 67 -18.83 1.23 17.50
CA PRO A 67 -19.33 1.61 18.82
C PRO A 67 -19.88 0.31 19.43
N GLY A 68 -19.44 -0.04 20.64
CA GLY A 68 -19.76 -1.32 21.28
C GLY A 68 -21.22 -1.72 21.02
N GLY A 69 -21.42 -2.93 20.50
CA GLY A 69 -22.67 -3.35 19.87
C GLY A 69 -23.90 -2.84 20.60
N SER A 70 -24.80 -2.17 19.88
CA SER A 70 -26.17 -2.09 20.34
C SER A 70 -26.72 -3.51 20.34
N ASP A 71 -26.86 -4.09 21.53
CA ASP A 71 -27.55 -5.35 21.82
C ASP A 71 -29.05 -5.32 21.46
N ASP A 72 -29.47 -4.31 20.68
CA ASP A 72 -30.85 -3.99 20.36
C ASP A 72 -31.09 -4.17 18.86
N GLY A 73 -30.90 -5.41 18.40
CA GLY A 73 -31.62 -6.10 17.30
C GLY A 73 -31.89 -5.39 15.97
N THR A 74 -31.34 -4.20 15.73
CA THR A 74 -31.67 -3.37 14.56
C THR A 74 -30.65 -3.67 13.47
N ALA A 75 -30.63 -4.93 13.02
CA ALA A 75 -29.89 -5.31 11.83
C ALA A 75 -30.51 -4.60 10.63
N GLY A 76 -29.78 -3.69 9.99
CA GLY A 76 -30.30 -3.05 8.78
C GLY A 76 -29.49 -1.90 8.18
N SER A 77 -28.33 -1.51 8.73
CA SER A 77 -27.47 -0.52 8.11
C SER A 77 -26.31 -1.18 7.34
N GLU A 78 -25.83 -0.54 6.27
CA GLU A 78 -24.62 -0.97 5.54
C GLU A 78 -23.40 -1.06 6.48
N ASP A 79 -23.41 -0.30 7.59
CA ASP A 79 -22.36 -0.26 8.61
C ASP A 79 -22.35 -1.54 9.48
N ASP A 80 -23.49 -2.24 9.63
CA ASP A 80 -23.59 -3.49 10.40
C ASP A 80 -22.89 -4.68 9.71
N MET A 81 -22.43 -4.50 8.47
CA MET A 81 -21.71 -5.51 7.71
C MET A 81 -20.24 -5.64 8.11
N TYR A 82 -19.65 -4.60 8.70
CA TYR A 82 -18.23 -4.63 9.08
C TYR A 82 -18.07 -4.97 10.55
N GLU A 83 -17.37 -6.07 10.79
CA GLU A 83 -17.12 -6.51 12.15
C GLU A 83 -16.05 -5.66 12.85
N ALA A 84 -16.17 -5.53 14.16
CA ALA A 84 -15.17 -4.87 14.98
C ALA A 84 -13.86 -5.68 15.01
N VAL A 85 -12.71 -5.00 14.87
CA VAL A 85 -11.36 -5.60 15.02
C VAL A 85 -11.13 -6.24 16.40
N THR A 86 -11.97 -5.89 17.39
CA THR A 86 -11.96 -6.42 18.76
C THR A 86 -12.83 -7.67 18.94
N ALA A 87 -13.45 -8.18 17.87
CA ALA A 87 -14.19 -9.44 17.94
C ALA A 87 -13.29 -10.57 18.44
N GLY A 88 -13.84 -11.45 19.29
CA GLY A 88 -13.04 -12.39 20.09
C GLY A 88 -12.21 -13.40 19.28
N TRP A 89 -12.52 -13.62 18.00
CA TRP A 89 -11.77 -14.51 17.13
C TRP A 89 -10.64 -13.81 16.37
N ARG A 90 -10.66 -12.47 16.26
CA ARG A 90 -9.70 -11.71 15.44
C ARG A 90 -8.32 -11.62 16.07
N LEU A 91 -8.23 -11.62 17.40
CA LEU A 91 -6.96 -11.71 18.10
C LEU A 91 -6.71 -13.17 18.51
N SER A 92 -5.70 -13.79 17.89
CA SER A 92 -5.27 -15.15 18.18
C SER A 92 -3.77 -15.20 18.35
N GLY A 93 -3.30 -15.38 19.59
CA GLY A 93 -1.88 -15.25 19.92
C GLY A 93 -1.32 -13.91 19.47
N ASP A 94 -0.28 -13.95 18.63
CA ASP A 94 0.40 -12.77 18.10
C ASP A 94 -0.11 -12.34 16.70
N ARG A 95 -1.36 -12.69 16.38
CA ARG A 95 -2.00 -12.35 15.10
C ARG A 95 -3.28 -11.57 15.35
N LEU A 96 -3.39 -10.38 14.77
CA LEU A 96 -4.60 -9.56 14.79
C LEU A 96 -5.21 -9.47 13.39
N CYS A 97 -6.32 -10.17 13.17
CA CYS A 97 -7.06 -10.20 11.91
C CYS A 97 -7.76 -8.86 11.67
N PHE A 98 -7.32 -8.12 10.67
CA PHE A 98 -7.91 -6.82 10.32
C PHE A 98 -8.71 -6.87 9.01
N ALA A 99 -8.57 -7.91 8.19
CA ALA A 99 -9.38 -8.04 6.98
C ALA A 99 -9.65 -9.50 6.61
N VAL A 100 -10.78 -9.75 5.94
CA VAL A 100 -11.21 -11.08 5.47
C VAL A 100 -11.77 -10.98 4.06
N GLU A 101 -11.49 -11.95 3.20
CA GLU A 101 -12.19 -12.16 1.94
C GLU A 101 -13.34 -13.17 2.12
N PRO A 102 -14.61 -12.73 2.06
CA PRO A 102 -15.74 -13.63 2.29
C PRO A 102 -15.86 -14.77 1.27
N ASP A 103 -15.37 -14.56 0.05
CA ASP A 103 -15.57 -15.47 -1.07
C ASP A 103 -14.66 -16.70 -1.02
N CYS A 104 -13.41 -16.54 -0.58
CA CYS A 104 -12.42 -17.61 -0.49
C CYS A 104 -12.04 -17.99 0.95
N GLY A 105 -12.39 -17.16 1.93
CA GLY A 105 -12.03 -17.37 3.33
C GLY A 105 -10.60 -16.95 3.67
N ASP A 106 -9.90 -16.28 2.76
CA ASP A 106 -8.59 -15.70 3.04
C ASP A 106 -8.72 -14.62 4.11
N ASP A 107 -7.74 -14.54 5.01
CA ASP A 107 -7.70 -13.50 6.03
C ASP A 107 -6.31 -12.84 6.11
N TYR A 108 -6.30 -11.62 6.65
CA TYR A 108 -5.13 -10.78 6.72
C TYR A 108 -4.90 -10.29 8.14
N HIS A 109 -3.67 -10.49 8.61
CA HIS A 109 -3.31 -10.25 10.00
C HIS A 109 -2.13 -9.31 10.12
N PHE A 110 -2.16 -8.47 11.15
CA PHE A 110 -0.95 -7.86 11.70
C PHE A 110 -0.17 -8.92 12.49
N ALA A 111 1.11 -9.10 12.16
CA ALA A 111 2.02 -9.97 12.90
C ALA A 111 2.64 -9.20 14.08
N LEU A 112 2.02 -9.33 15.26
CA LEU A 112 2.36 -8.55 16.46
C LEU A 112 3.71 -8.97 17.07
N ASP A 113 4.09 -10.24 16.91
CA ASP A 113 5.40 -10.80 17.30
C ASP A 113 6.57 -10.19 16.50
N ARG A 114 6.27 -9.57 15.36
CA ARG A 114 7.23 -8.92 14.46
C ARG A 114 7.23 -7.40 14.60
N ALA A 115 6.79 -6.92 15.76
CA ALA A 115 6.83 -5.50 16.11
C ALA A 115 8.23 -4.91 15.91
N GLY A 116 8.31 -3.76 15.25
CA GLY A 116 9.57 -3.05 15.00
C GLY A 116 10.28 -3.44 13.70
N GLU A 117 9.93 -4.55 13.04
CA GLU A 117 10.50 -4.90 11.73
C GLU A 117 10.11 -3.89 10.63
N ALA A 118 8.86 -3.43 10.64
CA ALA A 118 8.34 -2.47 9.68
C ALA A 118 8.83 -1.02 9.91
N GLY A 119 9.22 -0.72 11.15
CA GLY A 119 9.50 0.64 11.62
C GLY A 119 8.25 1.48 11.87
N ASP A 120 8.44 2.66 12.48
CA ASP A 120 7.41 3.70 12.66
C ASP A 120 6.12 3.27 13.38
N GLY A 121 6.13 2.14 14.10
CA GLY A 121 4.96 1.58 14.78
C GLY A 121 4.03 0.77 13.87
N GLU A 122 4.40 0.54 12.61
CA GLU A 122 3.71 -0.39 11.72
C GLU A 122 3.97 -1.85 12.10
N TYR A 123 3.09 -2.74 11.66
CA TYR A 123 3.26 -4.19 11.76
C TYR A 123 3.32 -4.81 10.36
N PRO A 124 4.19 -5.82 10.15
CA PRO A 124 4.10 -6.66 8.97
C PRO A 124 2.71 -7.28 8.84
N VAL A 125 2.22 -7.35 7.61
CA VAL A 125 0.98 -7.99 7.25
C VAL A 125 1.28 -9.37 6.68
N VAL A 126 0.58 -10.37 7.21
CA VAL A 126 0.58 -11.73 6.69
C VAL A 126 -0.80 -12.07 6.13
N HIS A 127 -0.80 -12.83 5.05
CA HIS A 127 -1.97 -13.44 4.44
C HIS A 127 -2.06 -14.88 4.90
N ARG A 128 -3.26 -15.31 5.27
CA ARG A 128 -3.56 -16.72 5.51
C ARG A 128 -4.50 -17.21 4.41
N ASP A 129 -4.09 -18.30 3.76
CA ASP A 129 -4.90 -18.94 2.74
C ASP A 129 -6.13 -19.62 3.37
N GLY A 130 -7.32 -19.34 2.85
CA GLY A 130 -8.58 -19.87 3.36
C GLY A 130 -8.79 -21.37 3.10
N THR A 131 -8.02 -21.96 2.17
CA THR A 131 -8.12 -23.37 1.79
C THR A 131 -7.24 -24.27 2.66
N ASP A 132 -5.97 -23.90 2.84
CA ASP A 132 -4.98 -24.72 3.53
C ASP A 132 -4.51 -24.14 4.88
N GLY A 133 -4.84 -22.88 5.16
CA GLY A 133 -4.50 -22.19 6.40
C GLY A 133 -3.02 -21.77 6.50
N CYS A 134 -2.23 -21.92 5.43
CA CYS A 134 -0.83 -21.51 5.39
C CYS A 134 -0.70 -19.98 5.44
N GLU A 135 0.34 -19.52 6.12
CA GLU A 135 0.63 -18.10 6.31
C GLU A 135 1.78 -17.65 5.39
N TYR A 136 1.59 -16.52 4.71
CA TYR A 136 2.56 -15.93 3.78
C TYR A 136 2.78 -14.45 4.09
N PRO A 137 4.03 -13.95 4.04
CA PRO A 137 4.30 -12.51 4.13
C PRO A 137 3.66 -11.78 2.94
N MET A 138 2.87 -10.74 3.22
CA MET A 138 2.17 -9.98 2.19
C MET A 138 2.70 -8.55 2.06
N ALA A 139 2.76 -7.83 3.18
CA ALA A 139 3.23 -6.45 3.22
C ALA A 139 4.02 -6.15 4.50
N GLU A 140 4.74 -5.05 4.51
CA GLU A 140 5.47 -4.52 5.66
C GLU A 140 4.62 -3.56 6.50
N SER A 141 3.46 -3.10 6.00
CA SER A 141 2.56 -2.19 6.71
C SER A 141 1.11 -2.32 6.20
N PHE A 142 0.14 -1.72 6.90
CA PHE A 142 -1.23 -1.65 6.40
C PHE A 142 -1.34 -0.80 5.11
N ALA A 143 -0.60 0.32 5.03
CA ALA A 143 -0.51 1.11 3.80
C ALA A 143 0.06 0.30 2.62
N GLY A 144 1.06 -0.54 2.89
CA GLY A 144 1.64 -1.43 1.90
C GLY A 144 0.68 -2.53 1.46
N PHE A 145 -0.12 -3.07 2.39
CA PHE A 145 -1.23 -3.98 2.07
C PHE A 145 -2.18 -3.32 1.06
N LEU A 146 -2.64 -2.08 1.33
CA LEU A 146 -3.52 -1.36 0.40
C LEU A 146 -2.87 -1.16 -0.97
N ALA A 147 -1.57 -0.84 -1.02
CA ALA A 147 -0.84 -0.66 -2.27
C ALA A 147 -0.73 -1.97 -3.07
N VAL A 148 -0.44 -3.10 -2.42
CA VAL A 148 -0.42 -4.42 -3.07
C VAL A 148 -1.79 -4.75 -3.66
N ARG A 149 -2.87 -4.56 -2.88
CA ARG A 149 -4.25 -4.79 -3.34
C ARG A 149 -4.63 -3.91 -4.53
N ALA A 150 -4.26 -2.63 -4.49
CA ALA A 150 -4.48 -1.72 -5.60
C ALA A 150 -3.69 -2.12 -6.86
N SER A 151 -2.47 -2.64 -6.70
CA SER A 151 -1.65 -3.18 -7.79
C SER A 151 -2.32 -4.38 -8.47
N GLU A 152 -2.86 -5.31 -7.70
CA GLU A 152 -3.59 -6.49 -8.20
C GLU A 152 -4.83 -6.09 -8.99
N LEU A 153 -5.67 -5.19 -8.44
CA LEU A 153 -6.90 -4.72 -9.07
C LEU A 153 -6.65 -3.98 -10.40
N ARG A 154 -5.46 -3.39 -10.56
CA ARG A 154 -5.01 -2.73 -11.79
C ARG A 154 -4.30 -3.66 -12.75
N GLY A 155 -4.14 -4.95 -12.41
CA GLY A 155 -3.43 -5.93 -13.22
C GLY A 155 -1.91 -5.75 -13.24
N LEU A 156 -1.36 -4.93 -12.35
CA LEU A 156 0.08 -4.67 -12.22
C LEU A 156 0.82 -5.82 -11.50
N ARG A 157 0.08 -6.76 -10.88
CA ARG A 157 0.60 -7.92 -10.13
C ARG A 157 1.57 -7.46 -9.04
N ASP A 158 2.77 -8.04 -8.97
CA ASP A 158 3.82 -7.61 -8.03
C ASP A 158 4.31 -6.18 -8.30
N GLY A 159 4.03 -5.61 -9.47
CA GLY A 159 4.52 -4.30 -9.90
C GLY A 159 5.53 -4.39 -11.04
N PRO A 160 5.93 -3.24 -11.62
CA PRO A 160 6.68 -3.22 -12.87
C PRO A 160 8.17 -3.59 -12.70
N ASN A 161 8.68 -3.55 -11.47
CA ASN A 161 10.06 -3.86 -11.12
C ASN A 161 10.12 -4.39 -9.67
N PRO A 162 11.00 -5.35 -9.33
CA PRO A 162 11.03 -5.95 -7.99
C PRO A 162 11.35 -4.96 -6.86
N ALA A 163 12.12 -3.90 -7.14
CA ALA A 163 12.40 -2.85 -6.18
C ALA A 163 11.15 -1.98 -5.92
N VAL A 164 10.39 -1.67 -6.97
CA VAL A 164 9.10 -0.96 -6.86
C VAL A 164 8.05 -1.85 -6.17
N ALA A 165 8.01 -3.14 -6.49
CA ALA A 165 7.19 -4.13 -5.79
C ALA A 165 7.47 -4.14 -4.28
N ARG A 166 8.76 -4.11 -3.92
CA ARG A 166 9.19 -4.06 -2.53
C ARG A 166 8.82 -2.73 -1.88
N LEU A 167 8.90 -1.62 -2.60
CA LEU A 167 8.43 -0.33 -2.13
C LEU A 167 6.94 -0.38 -1.79
N TRP A 168 6.11 -0.89 -2.70
CA TRP A 168 4.66 -0.99 -2.54
C TRP A 168 4.25 -1.89 -1.39
N ARG A 169 5.04 -2.90 -1.04
CA ARG A 169 4.82 -3.66 0.20
C ARG A 169 5.00 -2.82 1.46
N SER A 170 5.68 -1.68 1.43
CA SER A 170 5.87 -0.81 2.59
C SER A 170 4.99 0.44 2.58
N THR A 171 4.75 1.03 1.41
CA THR A 171 4.04 2.32 1.24
C THR A 171 3.51 2.44 -0.19
N PRO A 172 2.37 3.12 -0.45
CA PRO A 172 1.86 3.35 -1.80
C PRO A 172 2.87 3.98 -2.74
N GLY A 173 3.75 4.85 -2.25
CA GLY A 173 4.83 5.49 -3.01
C GLY A 173 5.60 6.41 -2.07
N VAL A 174 6.44 7.29 -2.60
CA VAL A 174 7.24 8.24 -1.80
C VAL A 174 7.34 9.59 -2.50
N LEU A 175 7.03 10.66 -1.78
CA LEU A 175 7.30 12.04 -2.18
C LEU A 175 8.26 12.61 -1.16
N LEU A 176 9.44 13.01 -1.61
CA LEU A 176 10.48 13.61 -0.78
C LEU A 176 10.39 15.13 -0.83
N ASP A 177 10.89 15.80 0.21
CA ASP A 177 10.89 17.26 0.33
C ASP A 177 11.66 17.98 -0.79
N ASN A 178 12.56 17.27 -1.48
CA ASN A 178 13.32 17.77 -2.62
C ASN A 178 12.57 17.61 -3.97
N GLY A 179 11.32 17.16 -3.96
CA GLY A 179 10.49 16.98 -5.16
C GLY A 179 10.61 15.62 -5.83
N VAL A 180 11.50 14.74 -5.38
CA VAL A 180 11.58 13.36 -5.90
C VAL A 180 10.31 12.61 -5.53
N HIS A 181 9.60 12.13 -6.54
CA HIS A 181 8.38 11.36 -6.41
C HIS A 181 8.57 9.99 -7.06
N VAL A 182 8.48 8.91 -6.29
CA VAL A 182 8.35 7.55 -6.79
C VAL A 182 6.89 7.13 -6.70
N TYR A 183 6.33 6.74 -7.84
CA TYR A 183 4.90 6.55 -8.02
C TYR A 183 4.35 5.33 -7.32
N GLY A 184 3.10 5.47 -6.88
CA GLY A 184 2.29 4.34 -6.49
C GLY A 184 1.52 3.64 -7.60
N PRO A 185 0.84 2.53 -7.27
CA PRO A 185 0.02 1.78 -8.21
C PRO A 185 -1.04 2.65 -8.90
N HIS A 186 -1.54 3.69 -8.20
CA HIS A 186 -2.58 4.58 -8.70
C HIS A 186 -2.09 5.55 -9.79
N LEU A 187 -0.79 5.89 -9.82
CA LEU A 187 -0.23 6.87 -10.77
C LEU A 187 0.62 6.25 -11.87
N ILE A 188 1.29 5.13 -11.59
CA ILE A 188 2.37 4.64 -12.46
C ILE A 188 1.90 4.33 -13.89
N GLN A 189 0.68 3.77 -14.04
CA GLN A 189 0.14 3.45 -15.37
C GLN A 189 -0.14 4.72 -16.18
N GLU A 190 -0.90 5.66 -15.61
CA GLU A 190 -1.25 6.94 -16.25
C GLU A 190 0.00 7.70 -16.67
N ARG A 191 1.04 7.74 -15.82
CA ARG A 191 2.30 8.43 -16.12
C ARG A 191 3.04 7.76 -17.27
N ASN A 192 3.16 6.43 -17.28
CA ASN A 192 3.81 5.73 -18.39
C ASN A 192 3.06 5.90 -19.72
N GLU A 193 1.72 5.96 -19.68
CA GLU A 193 0.88 6.22 -20.86
C GLU A 193 1.04 7.65 -21.35
N THR A 194 1.02 8.63 -20.45
CA THR A 194 1.17 10.07 -20.76
C THR A 194 2.47 10.36 -21.50
N PHE A 195 3.57 9.70 -21.12
CA PHE A 195 4.88 9.86 -21.75
C PHE A 195 5.16 8.82 -22.85
N GLU A 196 4.16 8.03 -23.24
CA GLU A 196 4.25 6.95 -24.24
C GLU A 196 5.50 6.07 -24.04
N VAL A 197 5.84 5.73 -22.80
CA VAL A 197 7.12 5.05 -22.46
C VAL A 197 7.26 3.73 -23.20
N SER A 198 6.17 2.98 -23.36
CA SER A 198 6.17 1.72 -24.12
C SER A 198 6.51 1.90 -25.61
N ARG A 199 6.26 3.08 -26.17
CA ARG A 199 6.60 3.41 -27.56
C ARG A 199 8.05 3.86 -27.70
N TYR A 200 8.49 4.78 -26.85
CA TYR A 200 9.82 5.39 -26.98
C TYR A 200 10.92 4.55 -26.32
N ALA A 201 10.61 3.84 -25.24
CA ALA A 201 11.55 3.08 -24.42
C ALA A 201 10.95 1.72 -23.97
N PRO A 202 10.66 0.78 -24.91
CA PRO A 202 9.92 -0.46 -24.64
C PRO A 202 10.58 -1.44 -23.66
N GLY A 203 11.84 -1.22 -23.25
CA GLY A 203 12.53 -2.01 -22.22
C GLY A 203 12.49 -1.40 -20.83
N TRP A 204 11.83 -0.25 -20.68
CA TRP A 204 11.89 0.61 -19.52
C TRP A 204 10.49 0.85 -18.95
N VAL A 205 10.46 1.32 -17.71
CA VAL A 205 9.28 1.82 -17.03
C VAL A 205 9.68 3.13 -16.35
N LEU A 206 8.85 4.17 -16.49
CA LEU A 206 8.94 5.37 -15.69
C LEU A 206 8.36 5.07 -14.30
N VAL A 207 9.20 5.13 -13.27
CA VAL A 207 8.83 4.79 -11.89
C VAL A 207 8.64 6.02 -11.00
N GLY A 208 9.01 7.21 -11.50
CA GLY A 208 8.94 8.45 -10.74
C GLY A 208 9.42 9.66 -11.55
N ASP A 209 9.37 10.84 -10.94
CA ASP A 209 9.90 12.09 -11.49
C ASP A 209 10.43 13.01 -10.37
N ASP A 210 11.08 14.10 -10.75
CA ASP A 210 11.58 15.13 -9.83
C ASP A 210 10.75 16.43 -9.82
N SER A 211 9.57 16.41 -10.45
CA SER A 211 8.71 17.58 -10.73
C SER A 211 9.38 18.71 -11.54
N GLY A 212 10.67 18.60 -11.88
CA GLY A 212 11.49 19.56 -12.62
C GLY A 212 11.62 19.23 -14.10
N GLY A 213 11.11 18.07 -14.53
CA GLY A 213 11.08 17.64 -15.93
C GLY A 213 11.88 16.37 -16.21
N ASP A 214 12.57 15.82 -15.20
CA ASP A 214 13.29 14.57 -15.31
C ASP A 214 12.47 13.41 -14.75
N GLY A 215 12.52 12.27 -15.44
CA GLY A 215 11.92 11.02 -15.03
C GLY A 215 12.95 10.03 -14.50
N PHE A 216 12.52 9.19 -13.57
CA PHE A 216 13.29 8.05 -13.07
C PHE A 216 12.81 6.77 -13.75
N PHE A 217 13.74 6.03 -14.34
CA PHE A 217 13.46 4.85 -15.14
C PHE A 217 14.17 3.62 -14.59
N MET A 218 13.48 2.49 -14.65
CA MET A 218 14.05 1.17 -14.37
C MET A 218 13.69 0.21 -15.50
N ARG A 219 14.48 -0.85 -15.68
CA ARG A 219 14.08 -1.92 -16.61
C ARG A 219 13.03 -2.81 -15.96
N HIS A 220 11.99 -3.17 -16.70
CA HIS A 220 10.98 -4.12 -16.21
C HIS A 220 11.36 -5.58 -16.49
N HIS A 221 12.33 -5.84 -17.38
CA HIS A 221 12.86 -7.18 -17.69
C HIS A 221 14.40 -7.16 -17.91
N GLY A 222 15.01 -8.33 -18.01
CA GLY A 222 16.46 -8.48 -18.25
C GLY A 222 17.30 -8.61 -16.98
N ARG A 223 18.64 -8.56 -17.15
CA ARG A 223 19.60 -8.80 -16.05
C ARG A 223 19.73 -7.62 -15.09
N ASP A 224 19.74 -6.39 -15.60
CA ASP A 224 19.78 -5.20 -14.76
C ASP A 224 18.36 -4.70 -14.51
N ARG A 225 17.81 -5.02 -13.34
CA ARG A 225 16.51 -4.54 -12.85
C ARG A 225 16.66 -3.75 -11.55
N VAL A 226 17.88 -3.34 -11.22
CA VAL A 226 18.20 -2.69 -9.94
C VAL A 226 18.63 -1.24 -10.17
N SER A 227 19.26 -0.95 -11.30
CA SER A 227 19.67 0.42 -11.66
C SER A 227 18.46 1.33 -11.89
N VAL A 228 18.52 2.52 -11.30
CA VAL A 228 17.63 3.65 -11.56
C VAL A 228 18.37 4.66 -12.42
N HIS A 229 17.75 5.09 -13.51
CA HIS A 229 18.30 6.09 -14.42
C HIS A 229 17.44 7.34 -14.44
N ARG A 230 18.06 8.53 -14.38
CA ARG A 230 17.42 9.83 -14.56
C ARG A 230 17.56 10.26 -16.01
N LEU A 231 16.47 10.69 -16.62
CA LEU A 231 16.46 11.23 -17.98
C LEU A 231 15.33 12.25 -18.13
N GLY A 232 15.60 13.35 -18.83
CA GLY A 232 14.57 14.33 -19.18
C GLY A 232 13.39 13.69 -19.90
N LEU A 233 12.17 13.97 -19.45
CA LEU A 233 10.94 13.39 -20.00
C LEU A 233 10.73 13.75 -21.47
N GLY A 234 11.28 14.88 -21.93
CA GLY A 234 11.30 15.28 -23.34
C GLY A 234 12.36 14.58 -24.20
N ALA A 235 13.26 13.79 -23.59
CA ALA A 235 14.39 13.12 -24.24
C ALA A 235 14.24 11.58 -24.24
N ILE A 236 13.07 11.05 -23.87
CA ILE A 236 12.82 9.60 -23.83
C ILE A 236 13.08 8.99 -25.21
N GLY A 237 13.89 7.94 -25.23
CA GLY A 237 14.27 7.21 -26.43
C GLY A 237 14.68 5.76 -26.13
N GLY A 238 15.05 5.02 -27.19
CA GLY A 238 15.18 3.56 -27.14
C GLY A 238 16.18 3.00 -26.12
N ASP A 239 17.19 3.79 -25.72
CA ASP A 239 18.15 3.39 -24.69
C ASP A 239 18.35 4.48 -23.62
N VAL A 240 17.49 4.43 -22.60
CA VAL A 240 17.57 5.32 -21.43
C VAL A 240 18.89 5.18 -20.68
N ALA A 241 19.54 4.00 -20.68
CA ALA A 241 20.82 3.83 -19.98
C ALA A 241 21.96 4.59 -20.66
N ALA A 242 21.91 4.71 -21.99
CA ALA A 242 22.92 5.43 -22.76
C ALA A 242 22.68 6.96 -22.76
N ALA A 243 21.41 7.38 -22.75
CA ALA A 243 21.04 8.79 -22.81
C ALA A 243 20.92 9.46 -21.43
N GLY A 244 20.61 8.68 -20.39
CA GLY A 244 20.37 9.15 -19.03
C GLY A 244 21.55 8.94 -18.08
N GLU A 245 21.43 9.50 -16.89
CA GLU A 245 22.38 9.36 -15.80
C GLU A 245 21.95 8.21 -14.88
N ARG A 246 22.89 7.32 -14.51
CA ARG A 246 22.60 6.31 -13.48
C ARG A 246 22.65 6.95 -12.09
N VAL A 247 21.55 6.90 -11.37
CA VAL A 247 21.38 7.51 -10.03
C VAL A 247 21.79 6.55 -8.92
N THR A 248 21.34 5.30 -8.99
CA THR A 248 21.57 4.27 -7.95
C THR A 248 21.34 2.86 -8.50
N ASP A 249 21.79 1.82 -7.80
CA ASP A 249 21.32 0.43 -7.91
C ASP A 249 20.47 -0.05 -6.72
N ASP A 250 20.28 0.80 -5.72
CA ASP A 250 19.42 0.53 -4.57
C ASP A 250 18.38 1.64 -4.45
N LEU A 251 17.23 1.44 -5.11
CA LEU A 251 16.10 2.37 -5.07
C LEU A 251 15.69 2.68 -3.62
N LEU A 252 15.59 1.66 -2.77
CA LEU A 252 15.10 1.84 -1.40
C LEU A 252 16.16 2.48 -0.51
N GLY A 253 17.44 2.15 -0.69
CA GLY A 253 18.55 2.82 -0.03
C GLY A 253 18.61 4.30 -0.40
N TRP A 254 18.49 4.61 -1.69
CA TRP A 254 18.48 5.98 -2.22
C TRP A 254 17.31 6.81 -1.67
N LEU A 255 16.10 6.25 -1.63
CA LEU A 255 14.93 6.92 -1.04
C LEU A 255 15.14 7.20 0.46
N ARG A 256 15.69 6.25 1.22
CA ARG A 256 16.01 6.45 2.64
C ARG A 256 17.09 7.51 2.87
N ALA A 257 18.00 7.70 1.91
CA ALA A 257 19.01 8.75 1.93
C ALA A 257 18.48 10.11 1.44
N GLY A 258 17.16 10.27 1.27
CA GLY A 258 16.55 11.52 0.84
C GLY A 258 16.68 11.79 -0.65
N GLY A 259 16.90 10.76 -1.46
CA GLY A 259 16.95 10.90 -2.92
C GLY A 259 18.15 11.72 -3.41
N THR A 260 19.22 11.81 -2.61
CA THR A 260 20.44 12.52 -2.98
C THR A 260 21.43 11.57 -3.66
N SER A 261 21.99 12.01 -4.78
CA SER A 261 23.06 11.34 -5.54
C SER A 261 24.37 12.11 -5.37
#